data_AF-A0A0T1TLN8-F1
#
_entry.id   AF-A0A0T1TLN8-F1
#
_cell.length_a   1.000
_cell.length_b   1.000
_cell.length_c   1.000
_cell.angle_alpha   90.00
_cell.angle_beta   90.00
_cell.angle_gamma   90.00
#
_symmetry.space_group_name_H-M   'P 1'
#
loop_
_entity.id
_entity.type
_entity.pdbx_description
1 polymer ?
#
loop_
_entity_poly.entity_id
_entity_poly.type
_entity_poly.pdbx_seq_one_letter_code
_entity_poly.pdbx_strand_id
1 'polypeptide(L)'
;MSHVAQSQTAHYTPSMPRQQGQESVSPRDHRVSVHQHWPDGLLDGTGPEPFFLVETWRPDDNVGYPASCTPETCRRWVEAALAYAAAVDAVSAELTAAHQGVGSVPRWRYFAARRALHAWERVRKRYEQTVREAGEAYQPTSREIWHEVWSERDRAGLRAREEAQEKREDSREEAQARRRAAELAERPIWGWSVVTRKKWSIAYVFRHDVPHSDERVSAARQGRPCVNLQELRQALKDLHPDRLHWDGTALAETGRELDGLSFGRCWRELFGEDHSTFTSLPPLPPPTRRPTDRGNPSGGSATSGTGGHGSGFSYGGFGGGY
;
A
#
# COMPACT_ATOMS: atom_id res chain seq x y z
N MET A 1 0.56 59.56 2.98
CA MET A 1 -0.07 58.46 2.22
C MET A 1 0.71 57.20 2.54
N SER A 2 0.14 56.31 3.34
CA SER A 2 0.77 55.02 3.70
C SER A 2 -0.32 53.96 3.68
N HIS A 3 0.01 52.88 3.00
CA HIS A 3 -0.93 51.91 2.47
C HIS A 3 -1.74 51.19 3.54
N VAL A 4 -3.00 51.00 3.17
CA VAL A 4 -3.99 50.11 3.75
C VAL A 4 -3.40 48.70 3.88
N ALA A 5 -3.21 48.23 5.11
CA ALA A 5 -3.24 46.81 5.39
C ALA A 5 -4.69 46.47 5.73
N GLN A 6 -5.44 46.01 4.73
CA GLN A 6 -6.69 45.29 4.96
C GLN A 6 -6.33 44.06 5.79
N SER A 7 -6.61 44.12 7.09
CA SER A 7 -6.58 42.94 7.95
C SER A 7 -7.55 41.94 7.34
N GLN A 8 -6.99 40.84 6.84
CA GLN A 8 -7.76 39.71 6.33
C GLN A 8 -8.77 39.32 7.39
N THR A 9 -10.05 39.43 7.06
CA THR A 9 -11.14 38.92 7.88
C THR A 9 -10.87 37.42 8.05
N ALA A 10 -10.37 37.01 9.22
CA ALA A 10 -10.28 35.62 9.60
C ALA A 10 -11.72 35.08 9.63
N HIS A 11 -12.11 34.39 8.56
CA HIS A 11 -13.39 33.71 8.49
C HIS A 11 -13.31 32.49 9.40
N TYR A 12 -13.71 32.65 10.67
CA TYR A 12 -13.95 31.53 11.55
C TYR A 12 -15.04 30.65 10.93
N THR A 13 -14.63 29.53 10.37
CA THR A 13 -15.55 28.47 9.97
C THR A 13 -15.57 27.50 11.15
N PRO A 14 -16.73 27.17 11.75
CA PRO A 14 -16.79 26.10 12.74
C PRO A 14 -16.20 24.84 12.10
N SER A 15 -14.99 24.48 12.47
CA SER A 15 -14.18 23.49 11.77
C SER A 15 -14.51 22.06 12.21
N MET A 16 -15.59 21.88 12.98
CA MET A 16 -15.80 20.69 13.77
C MET A 16 -17.11 20.00 13.38
N PRO A 17 -17.08 18.71 13.03
CA PRO A 17 -18.29 17.95 12.81
C PRO A 17 -19.13 17.94 14.10
N ARG A 18 -20.30 18.57 14.04
CA ARG A 18 -21.32 18.41 15.08
C ARG A 18 -21.66 16.93 15.12
N GLN A 19 -21.46 16.29 16.26
CA GLN A 19 -21.90 14.91 16.48
C GLN A 19 -23.41 14.85 16.21
N GLN A 20 -23.80 14.36 15.03
CA GLN A 20 -25.20 14.18 14.70
C GLN A 20 -25.70 13.02 15.54
N GLY A 21 -26.35 13.36 16.65
CA GLY A 21 -27.24 12.51 17.42
C GLY A 21 -26.68 11.15 17.81
N GLN A 22 -26.02 11.08 18.97
CA GLN A 22 -26.19 10.00 19.96
C GLN A 22 -26.22 8.55 19.43
N GLU A 23 -25.53 8.26 18.33
CA GLU A 23 -25.39 6.90 17.85
C GLU A 23 -24.51 6.13 18.84
N SER A 24 -24.95 4.93 19.20
CA SER A 24 -24.22 4.02 20.06
C SER A 24 -22.82 3.85 19.49
N VAL A 25 -21.83 4.49 20.13
CA VAL A 25 -20.41 4.30 19.82
C VAL A 25 -20.10 2.84 20.04
N SER A 26 -20.05 2.09 18.93
CA SER A 26 -19.57 0.72 18.86
C SER A 26 -18.42 0.75 17.85
N PRO A 27 -17.16 0.89 18.30
CA PRO A 27 -16.02 0.82 17.40
C PRO A 27 -16.05 -0.53 16.71
N ARG A 28 -16.38 -0.54 15.41
CA ARG A 28 -16.26 -1.75 14.60
C ARG A 28 -14.78 -2.15 14.65
N ASP A 29 -14.53 -3.41 15.01
CA ASP A 29 -13.19 -3.99 15.15
C ASP A 29 -12.29 -3.37 16.24
N HIS A 30 -12.87 -2.76 17.29
CA HIS A 30 -12.12 -2.11 18.38
C HIS A 30 -11.15 -1.01 17.90
N ARG A 31 -11.43 -0.42 16.73
CA ARG A 31 -10.59 0.60 16.08
C ARG A 31 -11.39 1.85 15.79
N VAL A 32 -10.71 2.99 15.94
CA VAL A 32 -11.25 4.32 15.66
C VAL A 32 -10.25 5.09 14.81
N SER A 33 -10.76 6.01 14.00
CA SER A 33 -9.93 6.95 13.26
C SER A 33 -9.74 8.19 14.10
N VAL A 34 -8.49 8.62 14.24
CA VAL A 34 -8.14 9.82 15.00
C VAL A 34 -7.51 10.83 14.07
N HIS A 35 -8.08 12.03 14.05
CA HIS A 35 -7.64 13.14 13.22
C HIS A 35 -6.94 14.17 14.09
N GLN A 36 -5.76 14.60 13.69
CA GLN A 36 -5.07 15.69 14.35
C GLN A 36 -5.60 17.01 13.77
N HIS A 37 -6.14 17.86 14.64
CA HIS A 37 -6.68 19.17 14.26
C HIS A 37 -5.78 20.29 14.73
N TRP A 38 -5.56 21.23 13.81
CA TRP A 38 -4.89 22.49 14.06
C TRP A 38 -5.98 23.56 14.07
N PRO A 39 -6.38 24.05 15.25
CA PRO A 39 -7.34 25.14 15.31
C PRO A 39 -6.75 26.37 14.63
N ASP A 40 -7.58 27.08 13.86
CA ASP A 40 -7.16 28.30 13.18
C ASP A 40 -6.64 29.30 14.21
N GLY A 41 -5.42 29.80 13.98
CA GLY A 41 -4.83 30.84 14.80
C GLY A 41 -5.63 32.14 14.65
N LEU A 42 -6.50 32.43 15.62
CA LEU A 42 -7.22 33.72 15.67
C LEU A 42 -6.34 34.87 16.16
N LEU A 43 -5.10 34.58 16.57
CA LEU A 43 -4.09 35.53 17.04
C LEU A 43 -2.87 35.47 16.12
N ASP A 44 -2.25 36.63 15.86
CA ASP A 44 -1.03 36.76 15.06
C ASP A 44 0.14 35.97 15.69
N GLY A 45 0.25 34.68 15.37
CA GLY A 45 1.44 33.85 15.59
C GLY A 45 1.40 32.80 16.70
N THR A 46 0.35 32.75 17.55
CA THR A 46 0.17 31.67 18.55
C THR A 46 -1.21 31.06 18.43
N GLY A 47 -1.34 30.06 17.54
CA GLY A 47 -2.50 29.17 17.50
C GLY A 47 -2.49 28.23 18.71
N PRO A 48 -3.65 27.70 19.11
CA PRO A 48 -3.71 26.67 20.15
C PRO A 48 -2.86 25.46 19.80
N GLU A 49 -2.43 24.71 20.82
CA GLU A 49 -1.82 23.40 20.58
C GLU A 49 -2.77 22.49 19.79
N PRO A 50 -2.23 21.63 18.91
CA PRO A 50 -3.05 20.69 18.17
C PRO A 50 -3.75 19.73 19.13
N PHE A 51 -4.97 19.34 18.78
CA PHE A 51 -5.75 18.36 19.54
C PHE A 51 -6.28 17.28 18.60
N PHE A 52 -6.84 16.21 19.17
CA PHE A 52 -7.35 15.09 18.38
C PHE A 52 -8.86 15.05 18.36
N LEU A 53 -9.41 14.77 17.17
CA LEU A 53 -10.78 14.33 17.02
C LEU A 53 -10.83 12.84 16.79
N VAL A 54 -11.74 12.18 17.50
CA VAL A 54 -11.98 10.75 17.38
C VAL A 54 -13.24 10.54 16.58
N GLU A 55 -13.11 9.85 15.46
CA GLU A 55 -14.21 9.47 14.58
C GLU A 55 -14.37 7.94 14.57
N THR A 56 -15.63 7.52 14.74
CA THR A 56 -16.02 6.11 14.74
C THR A 56 -16.49 5.67 13.34
N TRP A 57 -15.75 6.06 12.30
CA TRP A 57 -15.81 5.62 10.88
C TRP A 57 -16.41 6.60 9.85
N ARG A 58 -15.59 6.98 8.85
CA ARG A 58 -15.94 7.08 7.43
C ARG A 58 -14.97 6.22 6.61
N PRO A 59 -15.43 5.33 5.72
CA PRO A 59 -14.56 4.43 4.96
C PRO A 59 -13.75 5.12 3.84
N ASP A 60 -13.99 6.40 3.53
CA ASP A 60 -13.42 7.07 2.34
C ASP A 60 -12.40 8.17 2.65
N ASP A 61 -12.22 8.58 3.91
CA ASP A 61 -11.29 9.65 4.29
C ASP A 61 -9.98 9.07 4.85
N ASN A 62 -9.08 8.67 3.94
CA ASN A 62 -7.75 8.08 4.21
C ASN A 62 -6.73 9.00 4.94
N VAL A 63 -7.19 9.96 5.76
CA VAL A 63 -6.33 10.98 6.38
C VAL A 63 -6.21 10.80 7.92
N GLY A 64 -6.96 9.87 8.52
CA GLY A 64 -6.92 9.59 9.96
C GLY A 64 -5.85 8.56 10.37
N TYR A 65 -5.34 8.67 11.60
CA TYR A 65 -4.48 7.66 12.20
C TYR A 65 -5.33 6.61 12.94
N PRO A 66 -5.14 5.30 12.69
CA PRO A 66 -5.89 4.28 13.40
C PRO A 66 -5.40 4.15 14.84
N ALA A 67 -6.33 4.14 15.79
CA ALA A 67 -6.07 3.83 17.20
C ALA A 67 -6.96 2.66 17.64
N SER A 68 -6.40 1.75 18.44
CA SER A 68 -7.17 0.66 19.06
C SER A 68 -7.68 1.11 20.42
N CYS A 69 -8.95 0.85 20.72
CA CYS A 69 -9.54 1.19 22.01
C CYS A 69 -10.78 0.35 22.32
N THR A 70 -11.15 0.28 23.60
CA THR A 70 -12.44 -0.27 24.01
C THR A 70 -13.56 0.74 23.73
N PRO A 71 -14.83 0.30 23.63
CA PRO A 71 -15.96 1.22 23.45
C PRO A 71 -16.04 2.31 24.53
N GLU A 72 -15.72 1.98 25.78
CA GLU A 72 -15.74 2.92 26.91
C GLU A 72 -14.63 3.98 26.77
N THR A 73 -13.42 3.54 26.40
CA THR A 73 -12.29 4.45 26.14
C THR A 73 -12.59 5.37 24.97
N CYS A 74 -13.15 4.83 23.88
CA CYS A 74 -13.57 5.64 22.74
C CYS A 74 -14.57 6.72 23.14
N ARG A 75 -15.61 6.39 23.92
CA ARG A 75 -16.62 7.36 24.37
C ARG A 75 -15.97 8.48 25.18
N ARG A 76 -15.10 8.13 26.14
CA ARG A 76 -14.37 9.10 26.94
C ARG A 76 -13.50 10.02 26.09
N TRP A 77 -12.82 9.48 25.08
CA TRP A 77 -12.01 10.29 24.16
C TRP A 77 -12.85 11.26 23.33
N VAL A 78 -13.98 10.79 22.80
CA VAL A 78 -14.93 11.63 22.05
C VAL A 78 -15.50 12.73 22.93
N GLU A 79 -15.97 12.40 24.14
CA GLU A 79 -16.51 13.37 25.09
C GLU A 79 -15.49 14.45 25.45
N ALA A 80 -14.24 14.07 25.74
CA ALA A 80 -13.17 15.01 26.04
C ALA A 80 -12.84 15.93 24.85
N ALA A 81 -12.79 15.37 23.63
CA ALA A 81 -12.52 16.13 22.42
C ALA A 81 -13.65 17.14 22.12
N LEU A 82 -14.90 16.73 22.30
CA LEU A 82 -16.06 17.60 22.14
C LEU A 82 -16.12 18.70 23.21
N ALA A 83 -15.76 18.38 24.46
CA ALA A 83 -15.69 19.36 25.54
C ALA A 83 -14.63 20.44 25.27
N TYR A 84 -13.45 20.03 24.80
CA TYR A 84 -12.39 20.96 24.36
C TYR A 84 -12.90 21.86 23.22
N ALA A 85 -13.43 21.25 22.16
CA ALA A 85 -13.93 21.97 20.99
C ALA A 85 -15.01 22.99 21.37
N ALA A 86 -16.00 22.58 22.18
CA ALA A 86 -17.06 23.47 22.63
C ALA A 86 -16.54 24.67 23.44
N ALA A 87 -15.54 24.46 24.30
CA ALA A 87 -14.93 25.54 25.09
C ALA A 87 -14.21 26.55 24.19
N VAL A 88 -13.43 26.07 23.22
CA VAL A 88 -12.69 26.92 22.27
C VAL A 88 -13.64 27.64 21.32
N ASP A 89 -14.66 26.97 20.79
CA ASP A 89 -15.65 27.55 19.87
C ASP A 89 -16.41 28.71 20.52
N ALA A 90 -16.85 28.53 21.78
CA ALA A 90 -17.59 29.55 22.52
C ALA A 90 -16.79 30.86 22.66
N VAL A 91 -15.51 30.76 23.04
CA VAL A 91 -14.66 31.95 23.23
C VAL A 91 -14.15 32.52 21.90
N SER A 92 -13.99 31.69 20.87
CA SER A 92 -13.64 32.11 19.50
C SER A 92 -14.71 33.00 18.87
N ALA A 93 -15.99 32.64 19.08
CA ALA A 93 -17.12 33.44 18.63
C ALA A 93 -17.13 34.84 19.29
N GLU A 94 -16.87 34.91 20.60
CA GLU A 94 -16.74 36.19 21.31
C GLU A 94 -15.58 37.03 20.77
N LEU A 95 -14.42 36.41 20.54
CA LEU A 95 -13.23 37.10 20.04
C LEU A 95 -13.48 37.70 18.66
N THR A 96 -14.13 36.94 17.78
CA THR A 96 -14.52 37.37 16.43
C THR A 96 -15.49 38.56 16.50
N ALA A 97 -16.53 38.47 17.34
CA ALA A 97 -17.49 39.55 17.53
C ALA A 97 -16.83 40.82 18.09
N ALA A 98 -15.91 40.69 19.05
CA ALA A 98 -15.18 41.81 19.61
C ALA A 98 -14.24 42.47 18.58
N HIS A 99 -13.58 41.67 17.74
CA HIS A 99 -12.71 42.16 16.67
C HIS A 99 -13.50 42.94 15.61
N GLN A 100 -14.64 42.40 15.16
CA GLN A 100 -15.56 43.11 14.26
C GLN A 100 -16.09 44.41 14.88
N GLY A 101 -16.37 44.40 16.20
CA GLY A 101 -16.73 45.57 16.97
C GLY A 101 -15.67 46.68 16.91
N VAL A 102 -14.38 46.35 16.98
CA VAL A 102 -13.29 47.32 16.79
C VAL A 102 -13.29 47.91 15.38
N GLY A 103 -13.43 47.05 14.35
CA GLY A 103 -13.44 47.48 12.95
C GLY A 103 -14.60 48.40 12.56
N SER A 104 -15.73 48.28 13.26
CA SER A 104 -16.95 49.07 12.98
C SER A 104 -16.95 50.48 13.60
N VAL A 105 -16.04 50.78 14.53
CA VAL A 105 -16.00 52.10 15.20
C VAL A 105 -15.18 53.11 14.38
N PRO A 106 -15.76 54.24 13.95
CA PRO A 106 -15.00 55.26 13.25
C PRO A 106 -13.87 55.84 14.11
N ARG A 107 -12.65 55.93 13.55
CA ARG A 107 -11.44 56.36 14.28
C ARG A 107 -11.52 57.76 14.90
N TRP A 108 -12.35 58.65 14.33
CA TRP A 108 -12.57 59.99 14.87
C TRP A 108 -13.32 59.99 16.21
N ARG A 109 -14.00 58.89 16.57
CA ARG A 109 -14.61 58.68 17.89
C ARG A 109 -13.60 58.06 18.85
N TYR A 110 -12.59 58.81 19.23
CA TYR A 110 -11.45 58.34 20.03
C TYR A 110 -11.82 57.49 21.25
N PHE A 111 -12.75 57.97 22.10
CA PHE A 111 -13.16 57.24 23.30
C PHE A 111 -13.90 55.92 22.99
N ALA A 112 -14.72 55.90 21.93
CA ALA A 112 -15.42 54.70 21.50
C ALA A 112 -14.44 53.66 20.93
N ALA A 113 -13.48 54.12 20.11
CA ALA A 113 -12.44 53.26 19.55
C ALA A 113 -11.56 52.65 20.66
N ARG A 114 -11.15 53.45 21.64
CA ARG A 114 -10.37 52.97 22.79
C ARG A 114 -11.16 51.97 23.65
N ARG A 115 -12.45 52.20 23.88
CA ARG A 115 -13.32 51.25 24.60
C ARG A 115 -13.47 49.93 23.84
N ALA A 116 -13.64 49.98 22.51
CA ALA A 116 -13.72 48.79 21.67
C ALA A 116 -12.41 47.99 21.71
N LEU A 117 -11.26 48.66 21.61
CA LEU A 117 -9.94 48.02 21.73
C LEU A 117 -9.73 47.35 23.10
N HIS A 118 -10.09 48.03 24.19
CA HIS A 118 -10.03 47.41 25.53
C HIS A 118 -11.02 46.25 25.70
N ALA A 119 -12.18 46.29 25.05
CA ALA A 119 -13.10 45.16 25.05
C ALA A 119 -12.49 43.97 24.30
N TRP A 120 -11.92 44.19 23.11
CA TRP A 120 -11.21 43.17 22.36
C TRP A 120 -10.03 42.57 23.13
N GLU A 121 -9.18 43.40 23.74
CA GLU A 121 -8.03 42.91 24.52
C GLU A 121 -8.47 42.06 25.74
N ARG A 122 -9.58 42.42 26.39
CA ARG A 122 -10.15 41.60 27.48
C ARG A 122 -10.64 40.25 26.97
N VAL A 123 -11.35 40.22 25.85
CA VAL A 123 -11.81 38.96 25.24
C VAL A 123 -10.62 38.13 24.78
N ARG A 124 -9.56 38.75 24.26
CA ARG A 124 -8.31 38.08 23.88
C ARG A 124 -7.66 37.36 25.07
N LYS A 125 -7.53 38.04 26.22
CA LYS A 125 -6.97 37.42 27.43
C LYS A 125 -7.82 36.25 27.92
N ARG A 126 -9.16 36.36 27.83
CA ARG A 126 -10.06 35.25 28.14
C ARG A 126 -9.90 34.10 27.16
N TYR A 127 -9.79 34.37 25.86
CA TYR A 127 -9.50 33.36 24.84
C TYR A 127 -8.23 32.58 25.17
N GLU A 128 -7.11 33.28 25.42
CA GLU A 128 -5.83 32.67 25.78
C GLU A 128 -5.96 31.80 27.06
N GLN A 129 -6.70 32.28 28.06
CA GLN A 129 -6.95 31.56 29.29
C GLN A 129 -7.82 30.32 29.09
N THR A 130 -8.96 30.44 28.41
CA THR A 130 -9.90 29.33 28.15
C THR A 130 -9.27 28.24 27.31
N VAL A 131 -8.50 28.61 26.27
CA VAL A 131 -7.78 27.64 25.43
C VAL A 131 -6.77 26.85 26.26
N ARG A 132 -6.01 27.54 27.13
CA ARG A 132 -5.04 26.89 28.02
C ARG A 132 -5.73 25.96 29.01
N GLU A 133 -6.77 26.42 29.71
CA GLU A 133 -7.51 25.61 30.69
C GLU A 133 -8.18 24.39 30.03
N ALA A 134 -8.80 24.56 28.86
CA ALA A 134 -9.36 23.46 28.10
C ALA A 134 -8.28 22.49 27.61
N GLY A 135 -7.12 23.01 27.16
CA GLY A 135 -5.98 22.22 26.74
C GLY A 135 -5.40 21.38 27.88
N GLU A 136 -5.22 21.98 29.06
CA GLU A 136 -4.77 21.30 30.27
C GLU A 136 -5.74 20.18 30.69
N ALA A 137 -7.05 20.44 30.60
CA ALA A 137 -8.08 19.43 30.89
C ALA A 137 -8.09 18.28 29.86
N TYR A 138 -7.82 18.57 28.59
CA TYR A 138 -7.79 17.59 27.50
C TYR A 138 -6.48 16.80 27.41
N GLN A 139 -5.39 17.34 28.00
CA GLN A 139 -4.04 16.79 27.85
C GLN A 139 -3.89 15.31 28.23
N PRO A 140 -4.50 14.80 29.31
CA PRO A 140 -4.43 13.37 29.64
C PRO A 140 -5.00 12.49 28.51
N THR A 141 -6.15 12.87 27.96
CA THR A 141 -6.80 12.17 26.84
C THR A 141 -5.95 12.25 25.58
N SER A 142 -5.40 13.42 25.26
CA SER A 142 -4.50 13.60 24.11
C SER A 142 -3.28 12.67 24.18
N ARG A 143 -2.68 12.53 25.37
CA ARG A 143 -1.53 11.63 25.59
C ARG A 143 -1.89 10.16 25.41
N GLU A 144 -3.04 9.73 25.92
CA GLU A 144 -3.53 8.35 25.73
C GLU A 144 -3.75 8.04 24.24
N ILE A 145 -4.44 8.95 23.52
CA ILE A 145 -4.67 8.82 22.08
C ILE A 145 -3.34 8.70 21.34
N TRP A 146 -2.40 9.59 21.64
CA TRP A 146 -1.06 9.54 21.04
C TRP A 146 -0.37 8.21 21.29
N HIS A 147 -0.41 7.71 22.53
CA HIS A 147 0.22 6.44 22.88
C HIS A 147 -0.32 5.27 22.04
N GLU A 148 -1.63 5.20 21.87
CA GLU A 148 -2.27 4.14 21.08
C GLU A 148 -1.96 4.25 19.58
N VAL A 149 -1.93 5.47 19.03
CA VAL A 149 -1.54 5.71 17.64
C VAL A 149 -0.10 5.26 17.38
N TRP A 150 0.84 5.60 18.28
CA TRP A 150 2.24 5.17 18.15
C TRP A 150 2.38 3.66 18.31
N SER A 151 1.68 3.05 19.26
CA SER A 151 1.64 1.59 19.45
C SER A 151 1.15 0.85 18.20
N GLU A 152 0.09 1.34 17.54
CA GLU A 152 -0.39 0.76 16.27
C GLU A 152 0.64 0.94 15.15
N ARG A 153 1.28 2.11 15.06
CA ARG A 153 2.31 2.39 14.06
C ARG A 153 3.53 1.47 14.22
N ASP A 154 3.97 1.23 15.45
CA ASP A 154 5.08 0.32 15.73
C ASP A 154 4.71 -1.13 15.38
N ARG A 155 3.51 -1.57 15.76
CA ARG A 155 3.00 -2.90 15.39
C ARG A 155 2.86 -3.08 13.88
N ALA A 156 2.39 -2.06 13.17
CA ALA A 156 2.34 -2.08 11.71
C ALA A 156 3.75 -2.10 11.08
N GLY A 157 4.70 -1.35 11.66
CA GLY A 157 6.10 -1.34 11.24
C GLY A 157 6.77 -2.69 11.41
N LEU A 158 6.50 -3.40 12.51
CA LEU A 158 7.01 -4.76 12.75
C LEU A 158 6.45 -5.75 11.71
N ARG A 159 5.14 -5.76 11.48
CA ARG A 159 4.51 -6.61 10.45
C ARG A 159 5.09 -6.35 9.06
N ALA A 160 5.28 -5.07 8.70
CA ALA A 160 5.87 -4.71 7.41
C ALA A 160 7.32 -5.19 7.27
N ARG A 161 8.09 -5.22 8.37
CA ARG A 161 9.46 -5.74 8.38
C ARG A 161 9.49 -7.26 8.24
N GLU A 162 8.60 -7.97 8.95
CA GLU A 162 8.45 -9.43 8.85
C GLU A 162 8.06 -9.83 7.42
N GLU A 163 7.05 -9.19 6.83
CA GLU A 163 6.66 -9.42 5.43
C GLU A 163 7.78 -9.09 4.44
N ALA A 164 8.56 -8.04 4.71
CA ALA A 164 9.70 -7.68 3.85
C ALA A 164 10.84 -8.71 3.99
N GLN A 165 11.01 -9.32 5.16
CA GLN A 165 11.98 -10.39 5.36
C GLN A 165 11.53 -11.67 4.65
N GLU A 166 10.29 -12.10 4.81
CA GLU A 166 9.72 -13.26 4.11
C GLU A 166 9.86 -13.10 2.59
N LYS A 167 9.48 -11.94 2.04
CA LYS A 167 9.65 -11.65 0.60
C LYS A 167 11.11 -11.71 0.14
N ARG A 168 12.07 -11.32 0.98
CA ARG A 168 13.50 -11.39 0.66
C ARG A 168 14.00 -12.83 0.68
N GLU A 169 13.51 -13.64 1.61
CA GLU A 169 13.81 -15.06 1.70
C GLU A 169 13.23 -15.79 0.47
N ASP A 170 11.95 -15.59 0.16
CA ASP A 170 11.30 -16.11 -1.04
C ASP A 170 12.06 -15.72 -2.32
N SER A 171 12.46 -14.44 -2.44
CA SER A 171 13.21 -13.96 -3.60
C SER A 171 14.60 -14.60 -3.71
N ARG A 172 15.25 -14.91 -2.57
CA ARG A 172 16.55 -15.60 -2.55
C ARG A 172 16.39 -17.06 -2.95
N GLU A 173 15.37 -17.73 -2.43
CA GLU A 173 15.05 -19.11 -2.80
C GLU A 173 14.72 -19.22 -4.30
N GLU A 174 13.88 -18.32 -4.82
CA GLU A 174 13.56 -18.28 -6.25
C GLU A 174 14.81 -18.02 -7.11
N ALA A 175 15.69 -17.11 -6.69
CA ALA A 175 16.95 -16.84 -7.38
C ALA A 175 17.90 -18.05 -7.37
N GLN A 176 17.99 -18.78 -6.26
CA GLN A 176 18.78 -20.02 -6.17
C GLN A 176 18.18 -21.13 -7.05
N ALA A 177 16.86 -21.29 -7.05
CA ALA A 177 16.18 -22.27 -7.88
C ALA A 177 16.39 -21.97 -9.38
N ARG A 178 16.35 -20.68 -9.78
CA ARG A 178 16.70 -20.26 -11.15
C ARG A 178 18.15 -20.55 -11.53
N ARG A 179 19.11 -20.35 -10.61
CA ARG A 179 20.52 -20.69 -10.85
C ARG A 179 20.69 -22.18 -11.10
N ARG A 180 20.08 -23.02 -10.26
CA ARG A 180 20.11 -24.48 -10.42
C ARG A 180 19.44 -24.95 -11.71
N ALA A 181 18.33 -24.32 -12.09
CA ALA A 181 17.68 -24.56 -13.37
C ALA A 181 18.61 -24.24 -14.56
N ALA A 182 19.34 -23.13 -14.52
CA ALA A 182 20.33 -22.78 -15.53
C ALA A 182 21.49 -23.77 -15.56
N GLU A 183 22.04 -24.16 -14.40
CA GLU A 183 23.11 -25.16 -14.32
C GLU A 183 22.68 -26.52 -14.89
N LEU A 184 21.45 -26.97 -14.61
CA LEU A 184 20.87 -28.19 -15.18
C LEU A 184 20.66 -28.09 -16.69
N ALA A 185 20.34 -26.90 -17.20
CA ALA A 185 20.13 -26.70 -18.63
C ALA A 185 21.43 -26.85 -19.44
N GLU A 186 22.55 -26.39 -18.88
CA GLU A 186 23.88 -26.44 -19.52
C GLU A 186 24.57 -27.81 -19.38
N ARG A 187 24.14 -28.65 -18.43
CA ARG A 187 24.76 -29.95 -18.17
C ARG A 187 24.52 -30.94 -19.33
N PRO A 188 25.58 -31.51 -19.93
CA PRO A 188 25.45 -32.53 -20.98
C PRO A 188 25.15 -33.90 -20.35
N ILE A 189 23.94 -34.07 -19.84
CA ILE A 189 23.50 -35.29 -19.14
C ILE A 189 22.30 -35.95 -19.82
N TRP A 190 21.74 -35.33 -20.85
CA TRP A 190 20.55 -35.83 -21.52
C TRP A 190 20.92 -36.65 -22.75
N GLY A 191 20.09 -37.64 -23.03
CA GLY A 191 20.19 -38.48 -24.22
C GLY A 191 18.80 -38.87 -24.70
N TRP A 192 18.72 -39.32 -25.94
CA TRP A 192 17.49 -39.86 -26.49
C TRP A 192 17.75 -41.08 -27.37
N SER A 193 16.70 -41.86 -27.57
CA SER A 193 16.68 -42.97 -28.52
C SER A 193 15.37 -42.96 -29.28
N VAL A 194 15.43 -43.19 -30.59
CA VAL A 194 14.25 -43.21 -31.45
C VAL A 194 13.92 -44.65 -31.79
N VAL A 195 12.68 -45.05 -31.53
CA VAL A 195 12.13 -46.33 -31.98
C VAL A 195 11.15 -46.04 -33.09
N THR A 196 11.54 -46.35 -34.33
CA THR A 196 10.67 -46.25 -35.49
C THR A 196 9.91 -47.56 -35.72
N ARG A 197 8.59 -47.51 -35.75
CA ARG A 197 7.71 -48.59 -36.24
C ARG A 197 7.01 -48.11 -37.51
N LYS A 198 6.56 -49.04 -38.36
CA LYS A 198 6.09 -48.81 -39.75
C LYS A 198 5.29 -47.51 -40.03
N LYS A 199 4.53 -46.97 -39.08
CA LYS A 199 3.73 -45.74 -39.24
C LYS A 199 3.94 -44.68 -38.16
N TRP A 200 4.84 -44.89 -37.20
CA TRP A 200 5.06 -43.92 -36.12
C TRP A 200 6.44 -44.07 -35.48
N SER A 201 6.96 -42.95 -34.98
CA SER A 201 8.22 -42.85 -34.25
C SER A 201 7.98 -42.37 -32.82
N ILE A 202 8.66 -42.99 -31.85
CA ILE A 202 8.70 -42.50 -30.47
C ILE A 202 10.14 -42.18 -30.11
N ALA A 203 10.35 -40.97 -29.61
CA ALA A 203 11.60 -40.58 -28.97
C ALA A 203 11.50 -40.85 -27.47
N TYR A 204 12.36 -41.73 -26.97
CA TYR A 204 12.55 -42.01 -25.55
C TYR A 204 13.70 -41.14 -25.04
N VAL A 205 13.38 -40.19 -24.16
CA VAL A 205 14.32 -39.23 -23.58
C VAL A 205 14.71 -39.69 -22.18
N PHE A 206 16.01 -39.67 -21.89
CA PHE A 206 16.56 -40.16 -20.63
C PHE A 206 17.75 -39.31 -20.16
N ARG A 207 18.12 -39.50 -18.90
CA ARG A 207 19.36 -38.95 -18.32
C ARG A 207 20.41 -40.05 -18.21
N HIS A 208 21.67 -39.70 -18.48
CA HIS A 208 22.81 -40.62 -18.41
C HIS A 208 23.32 -40.82 -16.97
N ASP A 209 23.12 -39.84 -16.09
CA ASP A 209 23.54 -39.88 -14.69
C ASP A 209 22.51 -40.55 -13.76
N VAL A 210 21.33 -40.91 -14.28
CA VAL A 210 20.27 -41.58 -13.53
C VAL A 210 20.16 -43.04 -13.99
N PRO A 211 20.39 -44.03 -13.10
CA PRO A 211 20.26 -45.43 -13.47
C PRO A 211 18.79 -45.75 -13.78
N HIS A 212 18.57 -46.49 -14.87
CA HIS A 212 17.25 -47.03 -15.17
C HIS A 212 17.07 -48.39 -14.49
N SER A 213 15.86 -48.68 -14.03
CA SER A 213 15.53 -49.95 -13.36
C SER A 213 15.63 -51.17 -14.28
N ASP A 214 15.63 -50.96 -15.61
CA ASP A 214 15.83 -52.03 -16.60
C ASP A 214 17.26 -51.98 -17.17
N GLU A 215 18.06 -53.02 -16.85
CA GLU A 215 19.43 -53.19 -17.34
C GLU A 215 19.53 -53.24 -18.87
N ARG A 216 18.50 -53.73 -19.58
CA ARG A 216 18.49 -53.80 -21.04
C ARG A 216 18.38 -52.40 -21.65
N VAL A 217 17.60 -51.53 -21.02
CA VAL A 217 17.48 -50.13 -21.41
C VAL A 217 18.78 -49.39 -21.09
N SER A 218 19.41 -49.68 -19.95
CA SER A 218 20.72 -49.11 -19.59
C SER A 218 21.82 -49.47 -20.59
N ALA A 219 21.88 -50.72 -21.06
CA ALA A 219 22.80 -51.12 -22.13
C ALA A 219 22.53 -50.39 -23.46
N ALA A 220 21.26 -50.15 -23.81
CA ALA A 220 20.88 -49.40 -25.02
C ALA A 220 21.22 -47.89 -24.95
N ARG A 221 21.47 -47.35 -23.76
CA ARG A 221 21.93 -45.97 -23.52
C ARG A 221 23.44 -45.81 -23.69
N GLN A 222 24.22 -46.87 -23.52
CA GLN A 222 25.68 -46.82 -23.63
C GLN A 222 26.10 -46.47 -25.07
N GLY A 223 26.92 -45.43 -25.22
CA GLY A 223 27.39 -44.94 -26.53
C GLY A 223 26.46 -43.92 -27.22
N ARG A 224 25.39 -43.45 -26.56
CA ARG A 224 24.55 -42.34 -27.05
C ARG A 224 25.16 -40.98 -26.69
N PRO A 225 24.93 -39.93 -27.51
CA PRO A 225 25.50 -38.61 -27.25
C PRO A 225 24.88 -38.00 -25.98
N CYS A 226 25.73 -37.52 -25.10
CA CYS A 226 25.34 -36.71 -23.95
C CYS A 226 25.23 -35.25 -24.40
N VAL A 227 24.03 -34.69 -24.33
CA VAL A 227 23.71 -33.33 -24.79
C VAL A 227 23.10 -32.51 -23.67
N ASN A 228 23.21 -31.19 -23.78
CA ASN A 228 22.53 -30.26 -22.87
C ASN A 228 21.04 -30.11 -23.26
N LEU A 229 20.24 -29.39 -22.46
CA LEU A 229 18.79 -29.27 -22.73
C LEU A 229 18.48 -28.54 -24.05
N GLN A 230 19.31 -27.56 -24.43
CA GLN A 230 19.13 -26.81 -25.67
C GLN A 230 19.41 -27.68 -26.90
N GLU A 231 20.50 -28.43 -26.88
CA GLU A 231 20.88 -29.39 -27.91
C GLU A 231 19.87 -30.54 -28.02
N LEU A 232 19.40 -31.06 -26.88
CA LEU A 232 18.32 -32.04 -26.83
C LEU A 232 17.05 -31.50 -27.51
N ARG A 233 16.65 -30.27 -27.17
CA ARG A 233 15.49 -29.62 -27.80
C ARG A 233 15.67 -29.52 -29.31
N GLN A 234 16.83 -29.08 -29.78
CA GLN A 234 17.10 -28.96 -31.22
C GLN A 234 17.04 -30.32 -31.91
N ALA A 235 17.69 -31.34 -31.35
CA ALA A 235 17.71 -32.68 -31.91
C ALA A 235 16.30 -33.30 -31.98
N LEU A 236 15.48 -33.12 -30.95
CA LEU A 236 14.10 -33.61 -30.94
C LEU A 236 13.20 -32.85 -31.93
N LYS A 237 13.45 -31.55 -32.14
CA LYS A 237 12.78 -30.80 -33.21
C LYS A 237 13.17 -31.31 -34.58
N ASP A 238 14.45 -31.50 -34.85
CA ASP A 238 14.94 -31.98 -36.15
C ASP A 238 14.42 -33.38 -36.50
N LEU A 239 14.22 -34.23 -35.47
CA LEU A 239 13.72 -35.60 -35.65
C LEU A 239 12.20 -35.69 -35.84
N HIS A 240 11.44 -34.67 -35.43
CA HIS A 240 9.98 -34.63 -35.48
C HIS A 240 9.27 -35.95 -35.07
N PRO A 241 9.52 -36.49 -33.86
CA PRO A 241 8.90 -37.74 -33.45
C PRO A 241 7.39 -37.58 -33.24
N ASP A 242 6.60 -38.61 -33.57
CA ASP A 242 5.14 -38.57 -33.38
C ASP A 242 4.74 -38.53 -31.90
N ARG A 243 5.57 -39.12 -31.02
CA ARG A 243 5.41 -39.03 -29.56
C ARG A 243 6.74 -38.92 -28.85
N LEU A 244 6.72 -38.24 -27.71
CA LEU A 244 7.83 -38.17 -26.77
C LEU A 244 7.49 -38.97 -25.51
N HIS A 245 8.45 -39.78 -25.08
CA HIS A 245 8.38 -40.49 -23.83
C HIS A 245 9.57 -40.09 -22.96
N TRP A 246 9.29 -39.34 -21.91
CA TRP A 246 10.28 -38.95 -20.92
C TRP A 246 10.41 -40.05 -19.88
N ASP A 247 11.64 -40.47 -19.58
CA ASP A 247 11.92 -41.39 -18.48
C ASP A 247 11.44 -40.78 -17.16
N GLY A 248 10.45 -41.42 -16.54
CA GLY A 248 9.86 -40.95 -15.28
C GLY A 248 10.88 -40.86 -14.14
N THR A 249 11.88 -41.73 -14.11
CA THR A 249 12.95 -41.68 -13.10
C THR A 249 13.87 -40.48 -13.34
N ALA A 250 14.17 -40.17 -14.61
CA ALA A 250 14.94 -39.00 -14.97
C ALA A 250 14.19 -37.69 -14.64
N LEU A 251 12.88 -37.64 -14.88
CA LEU A 251 12.05 -36.50 -14.50
C LEU A 251 11.95 -36.33 -12.98
N ALA A 252 11.80 -37.43 -12.23
CA ALA A 252 11.74 -37.40 -10.78
C ALA A 252 13.06 -36.89 -10.17
N GLU A 253 14.20 -37.37 -10.65
CA GLU A 253 15.50 -36.92 -10.15
C GLU A 253 15.80 -35.46 -10.53
N THR A 254 15.42 -35.05 -11.74
CA THR A 254 15.50 -33.64 -12.14
C THR A 254 14.61 -32.76 -11.27
N GLY A 255 13.41 -33.22 -10.91
CA GLY A 255 12.53 -32.52 -9.98
C GLY A 255 13.10 -32.40 -8.57
N ARG A 256 13.88 -33.40 -8.11
CA ARG A 256 14.60 -33.34 -6.82
C ARG A 256 15.73 -32.32 -6.85
N GLU A 257 16.53 -32.28 -7.92
CA GLU A 257 17.61 -31.30 -8.05
C GLU A 257 17.12 -29.85 -8.17
N LEU A 258 15.91 -29.67 -8.70
CA LEU A 258 15.25 -28.38 -8.87
C LEU A 258 14.53 -27.87 -7.59
N ASP A 259 14.61 -28.59 -6.46
CA ASP A 259 14.08 -28.18 -5.13
C ASP A 259 12.69 -27.52 -5.20
N GLY A 260 11.71 -28.24 -5.75
CA GLY A 260 10.32 -27.80 -5.79
C GLY A 260 9.90 -27.04 -7.04
N LEU A 261 10.83 -26.69 -7.95
CA LEU A 261 10.45 -26.34 -9.32
C LEU A 261 10.21 -27.60 -10.14
N SER A 262 9.07 -27.66 -10.84
CA SER A 262 8.82 -28.76 -11.77
C SER A 262 9.68 -28.64 -13.03
N PHE A 263 10.12 -29.76 -13.58
CA PHE A 263 10.85 -29.78 -14.86
C PHE A 263 10.09 -29.05 -15.97
N GLY A 264 8.76 -29.23 -16.04
CA GLY A 264 7.93 -28.51 -17.01
C GLY A 264 7.94 -26.98 -16.83
N ARG A 265 8.02 -26.47 -15.59
CA ARG A 265 8.19 -25.03 -15.33
C ARG A 265 9.56 -24.55 -15.77
N CYS A 266 10.63 -25.29 -15.43
CA CYS A 266 11.99 -25.00 -15.89
C CYS A 266 12.08 -24.95 -17.43
N TRP A 267 11.55 -25.97 -18.11
CA TRP A 267 11.51 -26.04 -19.56
C TRP A 267 10.75 -24.86 -20.18
N ARG A 268 9.61 -24.49 -19.59
CA ARG A 268 8.81 -23.36 -20.07
C ARG A 268 9.53 -22.01 -19.86
N GLU A 269 10.22 -21.84 -18.74
CA GLU A 269 11.01 -20.63 -18.47
C GLU A 269 12.18 -20.49 -19.45
N LEU A 270 12.83 -21.60 -19.83
CA LEU A 270 13.95 -21.61 -20.78
C LEU A 270 13.52 -21.46 -22.24
N PHE A 271 12.42 -22.11 -22.65
CA PHE A 271 12.07 -22.25 -24.06
C PHE A 271 10.70 -21.70 -24.45
N GLY A 272 9.86 -21.28 -23.51
CA GLY A 272 8.50 -20.79 -23.79
C GLY A 272 7.53 -21.85 -24.32
N GLU A 273 7.89 -23.13 -24.20
CA GLU A 273 7.19 -24.26 -24.80
C GLU A 273 6.78 -25.29 -23.73
N ASP A 274 5.86 -26.18 -24.07
CA ASP A 274 5.62 -27.38 -23.28
C ASP A 274 6.64 -28.47 -23.64
N HIS A 275 7.29 -29.08 -22.64
CA HIS A 275 8.29 -30.14 -22.84
C HIS A 275 7.75 -31.44 -23.48
N SER A 276 6.44 -31.67 -23.42
CA SER A 276 5.81 -32.89 -23.95
C SER A 276 5.34 -32.75 -25.39
N THR A 277 4.96 -31.53 -25.81
CA THR A 277 4.38 -31.26 -27.12
C THR A 277 5.16 -30.24 -27.96
N PHE A 278 6.17 -29.57 -27.38
CA PHE A 278 6.91 -28.45 -27.99
C PHE A 278 6.01 -27.30 -28.48
N THR A 279 4.77 -27.23 -28.01
CA THR A 279 3.84 -26.15 -28.36
C THR A 279 4.15 -24.93 -27.53
N SER A 280 4.24 -23.76 -28.17
CA SER A 280 4.34 -22.48 -27.48
C SER A 280 3.14 -22.28 -26.57
N LEU A 281 3.39 -21.94 -25.31
CA LEU A 281 2.34 -21.68 -24.34
C LEU A 281 2.22 -20.17 -24.09
N PRO A 282 1.03 -19.66 -23.70
CA PRO A 282 0.91 -18.29 -23.25
C PRO A 282 1.87 -18.04 -22.08
N PRO A 283 2.39 -16.81 -21.93
CA PRO A 283 3.31 -16.47 -20.85
C PRO A 283 2.72 -16.85 -19.50
N LEU A 284 3.54 -17.45 -18.63
CA LEU A 284 3.13 -17.79 -17.28
C LEU A 284 2.56 -16.53 -16.61
N PRO A 285 1.36 -16.59 -16.01
CA PRO A 285 0.91 -15.49 -15.18
C PRO A 285 1.97 -15.26 -14.08
N PRO A 286 2.21 -14.00 -13.68
CA PRO A 286 3.09 -13.73 -12.55
C PRO A 286 2.64 -14.60 -11.37
N PRO A 287 3.57 -15.11 -10.54
CA PRO A 287 3.24 -16.01 -9.45
C PRO A 287 2.07 -15.38 -8.68
N THR A 288 0.94 -16.08 -8.65
CA THR A 288 -0.24 -15.64 -7.93
C THR A 288 0.21 -15.41 -6.50
N ARG A 289 0.24 -14.14 -6.08
CA ARG A 289 0.29 -13.77 -4.67
C ARG A 289 -0.64 -14.72 -3.95
N ARG A 290 -0.14 -15.42 -2.91
CA ARG A 290 -1.00 -16.17 -2.00
C ARG A 290 -2.22 -15.30 -1.69
N PRO A 291 -3.44 -15.87 -1.69
CA PRO A 291 -4.59 -15.12 -1.24
C PRO A 291 -4.28 -14.71 0.19
N THR A 292 -4.02 -13.41 0.40
CA THR A 292 -4.12 -12.85 1.73
C THR A 292 -5.60 -12.98 2.09
N ASP A 293 -5.91 -13.94 2.96
CA ASP A 293 -7.19 -14.04 3.65
C ASP A 293 -7.40 -12.76 4.48
N ARG A 294 -7.83 -11.71 3.81
CA ARG A 294 -8.50 -10.55 4.37
C ARG A 294 -9.21 -9.83 3.23
N GLY A 295 -10.53 -10.01 3.21
CA GLY A 295 -11.41 -9.47 2.19
C GLY A 295 -11.30 -7.95 2.05
N ASN A 296 -11.14 -7.51 0.81
CA ASN A 296 -12.17 -6.75 0.10
C ASN A 296 -11.87 -6.78 -1.40
N PRO A 297 -12.81 -7.19 -2.27
CA PRO A 297 -12.62 -7.15 -3.71
C PRO A 297 -13.10 -5.79 -4.24
N SER A 298 -12.20 -4.92 -4.66
CA SER A 298 -12.53 -3.84 -5.59
C SER A 298 -12.08 -4.26 -7.00
N GLY A 299 -12.98 -4.98 -7.67
CA GLY A 299 -12.91 -5.17 -9.11
C GLY A 299 -13.13 -3.83 -9.81
N GLY A 300 -12.19 -3.47 -10.68
CA GLY A 300 -12.29 -2.32 -11.58
C GLY A 300 -11.67 -2.70 -12.91
N SER A 301 -12.52 -3.27 -13.76
CA SER A 301 -12.20 -3.77 -15.09
C SER A 301 -11.44 -2.77 -15.94
N ALA A 302 -10.36 -3.26 -16.54
CA ALA A 302 -9.82 -2.71 -17.77
C ALA A 302 -10.92 -2.65 -18.83
N THR A 303 -11.18 -1.46 -19.36
CA THR A 303 -11.74 -1.31 -20.70
C THR A 303 -10.79 -0.43 -21.49
N SER A 304 -10.16 -1.07 -22.47
CA SER A 304 -9.36 -0.46 -23.51
C SER A 304 -10.25 0.31 -24.48
N GLY A 305 -9.91 1.59 -24.70
CA GLY A 305 -9.93 2.28 -25.99
C GLY A 305 -11.28 2.66 -26.61
N THR A 306 -11.52 3.96 -26.83
CA THR A 306 -11.32 4.65 -28.13
C THR A 306 -11.94 6.07 -28.14
N GLY A 307 -11.26 7.01 -28.82
CA GLY A 307 -11.72 8.37 -29.16
C GLY A 307 -11.48 9.40 -28.05
N GLY A 308 -10.70 10.47 -28.21
CA GLY A 308 -10.62 11.39 -29.34
C GLY A 308 -11.41 12.66 -29.00
N HIS A 309 -10.82 13.84 -29.25
CA HIS A 309 -11.23 15.23 -28.90
C HIS A 309 -10.57 15.72 -27.58
N GLY A 310 -9.72 16.75 -27.52
CA GLY A 310 -9.42 17.81 -28.47
C GLY A 310 -9.88 19.17 -27.96
N SER A 311 -9.20 19.73 -26.96
CA SER A 311 -9.11 21.17 -26.60
C SER A 311 -8.40 21.24 -25.24
N GLY A 312 -7.20 21.79 -25.03
CA GLY A 312 -6.65 22.99 -25.63
C GLY A 312 -6.93 24.16 -24.71
N PHE A 313 -6.19 24.32 -23.61
CA PHE A 313 -5.85 25.64 -23.06
C PHE A 313 -4.48 25.60 -22.37
N SER A 314 -3.57 26.33 -23.01
CA SER A 314 -2.22 26.65 -22.59
C SER A 314 -2.26 28.08 -22.03
N TYR A 315 -1.70 28.30 -20.85
CA TYR A 315 -1.12 29.57 -20.41
C TYR A 315 0.05 29.15 -19.51
N GLY A 316 1.33 29.28 -19.88
CA GLY A 316 1.93 30.36 -20.64
C GLY A 316 2.36 31.45 -19.66
N GLY A 317 3.47 31.22 -18.97
CA GLY A 317 4.10 32.22 -18.13
C GLY A 317 4.70 33.35 -18.96
N PHE A 318 4.79 34.53 -18.34
CA PHE A 318 5.71 35.59 -18.71
C PHE A 318 6.23 36.25 -17.43
N GLY A 319 7.55 36.42 -17.37
CA GLY A 319 8.23 37.29 -16.42
C GLY A 319 8.47 38.69 -16.99
N GLY A 320 9.14 39.51 -16.17
CA GLY A 320 9.52 40.91 -16.43
C GLY A 320 8.62 41.85 -15.64
N GLY A 321 9.10 42.72 -14.76
CA GLY A 321 10.32 43.52 -14.79
C GLY A 321 9.87 44.97 -14.54
N TYR A 322 10.58 45.65 -13.64
CA TYR A 322 10.24 46.89 -12.90
C TYR A 322 9.37 46.73 -11.66
#